data_AF-A0A1S2W6X3-F1
#
_entry.id   AF-A0A1S2W6X3-F1
#
_cell.length_a   1.000
_cell.length_b   1.000
_cell.length_c   1.000
_cell.angle_alpha   90.00
_cell.angle_beta   90.00
_cell.angle_gamma   90.00
#
_symmetry.space_group_name_H-M   'P 1'
#
loop_
_entity.id
_entity.type
_entity.pdbx_description
1 polymer ?
#
loop_
_entity_poly.entity_id
_entity_poly.type
_entity_poly.pdbx_seq_one_letter_code
_entity_poly.pdbx_strand_id
1 'polypeptide(L)'
;MKRRQLLGLLLLITGILLIAWPVFTAHQKQTAADELKQRWTQNLKAVAAKETAAPVATNGSGLLTIPSIDFEQVILEGASTKILDQSIGHLKQTGAPGKDNYALAGHRSFTKGLHFNRLPELKEGAHVTVTTKSHRYTYKMTASKLVKPTDVSVLNQNVKQATITLITCDPPETATNRLIKQGVLIKTESR
;
A
#
# COMPACT_ATOMS: atom_id res chain seq x y z
N MET A 1 29.76 3.06 -45.42
CA MET A 1 28.72 2.11 -44.96
C MET A 1 28.78 1.80 -43.46
N LYS A 2 29.94 1.44 -42.89
CA LYS A 2 30.07 1.02 -41.47
C LYS A 2 29.58 2.04 -40.42
N ARG A 3 29.78 3.35 -40.63
CA ARG A 3 29.32 4.40 -39.68
C ARG A 3 27.80 4.49 -39.54
N ARG A 4 27.04 4.35 -40.64
CA ARG A 4 25.56 4.39 -40.60
C ARG A 4 24.96 3.15 -39.94
N GLN A 5 25.60 1.98 -40.12
CA GLN A 5 25.24 0.74 -39.44
C GLN A 5 25.54 0.79 -37.94
N LEU A 6 26.66 1.38 -37.52
CA LEU A 6 26.99 1.62 -36.12
C LEU A 6 25.98 2.58 -35.45
N LEU A 7 25.62 3.67 -36.12
CA LEU A 7 24.58 4.59 -35.64
C LEU A 7 23.23 3.91 -35.47
N GLY A 8 22.82 3.07 -36.43
CA GLY A 8 21.58 2.29 -36.33
C GLY A 8 21.59 1.29 -35.17
N LEU A 9 22.69 0.55 -34.99
CA LEU A 9 22.85 -0.40 -33.88
C LEU A 9 22.80 0.32 -32.53
N LEU A 10 23.46 1.48 -32.43
CA LEU A 10 23.48 2.28 -31.20
C LEU A 10 22.09 2.78 -30.85
N LEU A 11 21.32 3.29 -31.83
CA LEU A 11 19.93 3.69 -31.63
C LEU A 11 19.02 2.52 -31.22
N LEU A 12 19.21 1.32 -31.80
CA LEU A 12 18.47 0.12 -31.41
C LEU A 12 18.79 -0.31 -29.97
N ILE A 13 20.07 -0.32 -29.58
CA ILE A 13 20.49 -0.65 -28.21
C ILE A 13 19.93 0.38 -27.23
N THR A 14 20.04 1.67 -27.53
CA THR A 14 19.47 2.73 -26.69
C THR A 14 17.96 2.58 -26.56
N GLY A 15 17.24 2.29 -27.66
CA GLY A 15 15.80 2.04 -27.63
C GLY A 15 15.41 0.83 -26.76
N ILE A 16 16.14 -0.27 -26.88
CA ILE A 16 15.93 -1.47 -26.04
C ILE A 16 16.18 -1.14 -24.57
N LEU A 17 17.26 -0.41 -24.25
CA LEU A 17 17.56 -0.02 -22.87
C LEU A 17 16.48 0.87 -22.27
N LEU A 18 15.95 1.83 -23.05
CA LEU A 18 14.87 2.71 -22.61
C LEU A 18 13.57 1.95 -22.28
N ILE A 19 13.30 0.82 -22.93
CA ILE A 19 12.12 -0.02 -22.68
C ILE A 19 12.39 -1.04 -21.56
N ALA A 20 13.55 -1.69 -21.59
CA ALA A 20 13.90 -2.76 -20.65
C ALA A 20 14.11 -2.23 -19.22
N TRP A 21 14.68 -1.03 -19.06
CA TRP A 21 15.01 -0.47 -17.76
C TRP A 21 13.77 -0.23 -16.87
N PRO A 22 12.70 0.46 -17.32
CA PRO A 22 11.47 0.61 -16.53
C PRO A 22 10.84 -0.75 -16.15
N VAL A 23 10.78 -1.70 -17.08
CA VAL A 23 10.22 -3.05 -16.84
C VAL A 23 11.01 -3.78 -15.76
N PHE A 24 12.34 -3.75 -15.85
CA PHE A 24 13.22 -4.37 -14.85
C PHE A 24 13.02 -3.76 -13.46
N THR A 25 12.97 -2.42 -13.37
CA THR A 25 12.76 -1.73 -12.07
C THR A 25 11.38 -2.01 -11.47
N ALA A 26 10.33 -2.08 -12.28
CA ALA A 26 8.99 -2.43 -11.82
C ALA A 26 8.94 -3.88 -11.31
N HIS A 27 9.57 -4.81 -12.03
CA HIS A 27 9.67 -6.20 -11.61
C HIS A 27 10.42 -6.32 -10.28
N GLN A 28 11.54 -5.62 -10.11
CA GLN A 28 12.32 -5.62 -8.86
C GLN A 28 11.51 -5.08 -7.67
N LYS A 29 10.68 -4.04 -7.86
CA LYS A 29 9.81 -3.52 -6.79
C LYS A 29 8.70 -4.49 -6.42
N GLN A 30 8.11 -5.14 -7.42
CA GLN A 30 7.07 -6.15 -7.20
C GLN A 30 7.62 -7.37 -6.46
N THR A 31 8.79 -7.89 -6.87
CA THR A 31 9.43 -9.03 -6.18
C THR A 31 9.76 -8.69 -4.73
N ALA A 32 10.23 -7.47 -4.44
CA ALA A 32 10.48 -7.03 -3.07
C ALA A 32 9.19 -6.98 -2.21
N ALA A 33 8.08 -6.51 -2.77
CA ALA A 33 6.77 -6.51 -2.10
C ALA A 33 6.25 -7.94 -1.86
N ASP A 34 6.43 -8.83 -2.83
CA ASP A 34 6.04 -10.24 -2.73
C ASP A 34 6.89 -10.99 -1.69
N GLU A 35 8.20 -10.74 -1.65
CA GLU A 35 9.08 -11.29 -0.61
C GLU A 35 8.66 -10.83 0.79
N LEU A 36 8.36 -9.54 0.95
CA LEU A 36 7.88 -8.99 2.22
C LEU A 36 6.57 -9.66 2.65
N LYS A 37 5.64 -9.87 1.71
CA LYS A 37 4.38 -10.59 1.93
C LYS A 37 4.62 -12.05 2.32
N GLN A 38 5.50 -12.76 1.63
CA GLN A 38 5.84 -14.15 1.95
C GLN A 38 6.46 -14.28 3.34
N ARG A 39 7.46 -13.43 3.65
CA ARG A 39 8.10 -13.39 4.97
C ARG A 39 7.08 -13.08 6.07
N TRP A 40 6.23 -12.08 5.86
CA TRP A 40 5.15 -11.76 6.80
C TRP A 40 4.21 -12.93 7.02
N THR A 41 3.76 -13.58 5.95
CA THR A 41 2.83 -14.72 6.01
C THR A 41 3.46 -15.94 6.69
N GLN A 42 4.75 -16.21 6.44
CA GLN A 42 5.50 -17.27 7.12
C GLN A 42 5.63 -16.97 8.61
N ASN A 43 6.02 -15.74 8.97
CA ASN A 43 6.10 -15.31 10.37
C ASN A 43 4.75 -15.40 11.07
N LEU A 44 3.65 -15.06 10.40
CA LEU A 44 2.30 -15.21 10.93
C LEU A 44 1.95 -16.69 11.18
N LYS A 45 2.26 -17.59 10.25
CA LYS A 45 2.05 -19.04 10.43
C LYS A 45 2.90 -19.59 11.58
N ALA A 46 4.14 -19.12 11.72
CA ALA A 46 5.02 -19.52 12.81
C ALA A 46 4.49 -19.07 14.18
N VAL A 47 3.96 -17.84 14.29
CA VAL A 47 3.29 -17.36 15.51
C VAL A 47 2.04 -18.18 15.82
N ALA A 48 1.22 -18.50 14.82
CA ALA A 48 0.04 -19.35 15.03
C ALA A 48 0.40 -20.79 15.46
N ALA A 49 1.56 -21.30 15.03
CA ALA A 49 2.04 -22.64 15.39
C ALA A 49 2.81 -22.70 16.73
N LYS A 50 3.19 -21.54 17.32
CA LYS A 50 3.93 -21.44 18.58
C LYS A 50 3.27 -20.39 19.48
N GLU A 51 2.36 -20.83 20.34
CA GLU A 51 1.49 -19.97 21.15
C GLU A 51 2.19 -19.09 22.22
N THR A 52 3.50 -19.18 22.44
CA THR A 52 4.18 -18.30 23.42
C THR A 52 5.63 -18.01 23.05
N ALA A 53 5.95 -16.76 22.71
CA ALA A 53 7.11 -15.95 23.17
C ALA A 53 7.48 -14.81 22.18
N ALA A 54 7.23 -13.55 22.59
CA ALA A 54 7.99 -12.33 22.24
C ALA A 54 8.08 -11.87 20.76
N PRO A 55 8.45 -10.60 20.46
CA PRO A 55 7.89 -9.87 19.33
C PRO A 55 8.57 -10.20 18.00
N VAL A 56 7.88 -10.91 17.10
CA VAL A 56 8.33 -11.05 15.71
C VAL A 56 8.03 -9.78 14.91
N ALA A 57 8.64 -8.63 15.24
CA ALA A 57 8.58 -7.44 14.41
C ALA A 57 9.86 -7.37 13.58
N THR A 58 9.78 -7.69 12.29
CA THR A 58 10.94 -7.50 11.40
C THR A 58 10.57 -6.96 10.03
N ASN A 59 9.46 -6.20 9.91
CA ASN A 59 9.38 -4.91 9.18
C ASN A 59 7.94 -4.39 9.01
N GLY A 60 6.90 -5.25 9.08
CA GLY A 60 5.49 -4.84 8.96
C GLY A 60 4.67 -4.91 10.25
N SER A 61 3.55 -4.17 10.32
CA SER A 61 2.58 -4.18 11.41
C SER A 61 1.27 -4.91 11.06
N GLY A 62 1.01 -5.18 9.78
CA GLY A 62 -0.18 -5.90 9.32
C GLY A 62 -0.16 -6.22 7.83
N LEU A 63 -1.22 -6.84 7.33
CA LEU A 63 -1.49 -7.06 5.91
C LEU A 63 -2.82 -6.38 5.56
N LEU A 64 -2.80 -5.50 4.56
CA LEU A 64 -4.02 -4.88 4.03
C LEU A 64 -4.48 -5.65 2.80
N THR A 65 -5.73 -6.12 2.79
CA THR A 65 -6.34 -6.84 1.66
C THR A 65 -7.61 -6.10 1.21
N ILE A 66 -7.72 -5.84 -0.10
CA ILE A 66 -8.87 -5.21 -0.75
C ILE A 66 -9.26 -6.05 -1.98
N PRO A 67 -10.15 -7.05 -1.83
CA PRO A 67 -10.43 -8.03 -2.88
C PRO A 67 -11.00 -7.41 -4.16
N SER A 68 -11.83 -6.36 -4.04
CA SER A 68 -12.52 -5.73 -5.18
C SER A 68 -11.59 -5.06 -6.19
N ILE A 69 -10.34 -4.80 -5.81
CA ILE A 69 -9.31 -4.20 -6.67
C ILE A 69 -8.03 -5.05 -6.75
N ASP A 70 -8.10 -6.32 -6.33
CA ASP A 70 -6.96 -7.25 -6.33
C ASP A 70 -5.70 -6.65 -5.67
N PHE A 71 -5.89 -6.08 -4.47
CA PHE A 71 -4.82 -5.45 -3.72
C PHE A 71 -4.53 -6.24 -2.45
N GLU A 72 -3.26 -6.55 -2.23
CA GLU A 72 -2.79 -7.16 -0.99
C GLU A 72 -1.32 -6.78 -0.73
N GLN A 73 -1.06 -5.99 0.31
CA GLN A 73 0.30 -5.53 0.66
C GLN A 73 0.51 -5.42 2.17
N VAL A 74 1.75 -5.62 2.59
CA VAL A 74 2.17 -5.52 3.98
C VAL A 74 2.19 -4.06 4.40
N ILE A 75 1.61 -3.78 5.55
CA ILE A 75 1.64 -2.45 6.17
C ILE A 75 2.95 -2.32 6.91
N LEU A 76 3.74 -1.31 6.57
CA LEU A 76 4.96 -0.92 7.26
C LEU A 76 4.68 0.27 8.19
N GLU A 77 5.47 0.44 9.23
CA GLU A 77 5.30 1.58 10.17
C GLU A 77 6.05 2.83 9.70
N GLY A 78 5.32 3.93 9.50
CA GLY A 78 5.84 5.20 8.97
C GLY A 78 5.49 5.41 7.50
N ALA A 79 5.71 6.64 7.02
CA ALA A 79 5.39 7.06 5.66
C ALA A 79 6.57 7.79 4.99
N SER A 80 7.81 7.41 5.31
CA SER A 80 9.00 7.94 4.62
C SER A 80 9.10 7.37 3.21
N THR A 81 9.82 8.05 2.33
CA THR A 81 10.04 7.58 0.94
C THR A 81 10.58 6.15 0.90
N LYS A 82 11.55 5.83 1.77
CA LYS A 82 12.11 4.48 1.89
C LYS A 82 11.04 3.41 2.18
N ILE A 83 10.07 3.74 3.01
CA ILE A 83 8.96 2.83 3.36
C ILE A 83 7.96 2.74 2.22
N LEU A 84 7.54 3.88 1.68
CA LEU A 84 6.54 3.94 0.62
C LEU A 84 7.04 3.38 -0.71
N ASP A 85 8.35 3.34 -0.95
CA ASP A 85 8.96 2.66 -2.10
C ASP A 85 8.92 1.13 -1.98
N GLN A 86 8.76 0.61 -0.76
CA GLN A 86 8.72 -0.83 -0.48
C GLN A 86 7.29 -1.35 -0.36
N SER A 87 6.40 -0.61 0.30
CA SER A 87 5.00 -1.01 0.49
C SER A 87 4.11 0.16 0.90
N ILE A 88 2.95 -0.12 1.50
CA ILE A 88 2.12 0.92 2.13
C ILE A 88 2.60 1.19 3.57
N GLY A 89 2.40 2.42 4.02
CA GLY A 89 2.90 2.91 5.29
C GLY A 89 1.79 3.42 6.21
N HIS A 90 1.85 3.06 7.48
CA HIS A 90 1.01 3.62 8.53
C HIS A 90 1.53 4.99 8.98
N LEU A 91 0.65 5.99 9.04
CA LEU A 91 0.96 7.31 9.60
C LEU A 91 0.97 7.22 11.13
N LYS A 92 2.16 7.16 11.72
CA LYS A 92 2.38 6.88 13.16
C LYS A 92 1.63 7.78 14.14
N GLN A 93 1.27 8.99 13.74
CA GLN A 93 0.50 9.94 14.55
C GLN A 93 -1.01 9.64 14.56
N THR A 94 -1.45 8.60 13.85
CA THR A 94 -2.86 8.22 13.72
C THR A 94 -3.19 6.98 14.55
N GLY A 95 -4.45 6.55 14.52
CA GLY A 95 -4.97 5.45 15.33
C GLY A 95 -4.34 4.09 15.02
N ALA A 96 -4.96 3.02 15.49
CA ALA A 96 -4.51 1.65 15.24
C ALA A 96 -5.64 0.85 14.61
N PRO A 97 -5.38 -0.35 14.04
CA PRO A 97 -6.46 -1.20 13.57
C PRO A 97 -7.50 -1.43 14.67
N GLY A 98 -8.76 -1.07 14.41
CA GLY A 98 -9.87 -1.19 15.36
C GLY A 98 -10.03 -0.03 16.34
N LYS A 99 -9.18 1.01 16.27
CA LYS A 99 -9.19 2.14 17.21
C LYS A 99 -8.89 3.48 16.53
N ASP A 100 -9.69 4.49 16.84
CA ASP A 100 -9.58 5.86 16.30
C ASP A 100 -9.54 5.87 14.76
N ASN A 101 -8.81 6.79 14.13
CA ASN A 101 -8.69 6.86 12.67
C ASN A 101 -7.31 6.32 12.24
N TYR A 102 -7.28 5.10 11.72
CA TYR A 102 -6.09 4.41 11.24
C TYR A 102 -5.77 4.82 9.79
N ALA A 103 -4.73 5.63 9.59
CA ALA A 103 -4.40 6.18 8.28
C ALA A 103 -3.21 5.48 7.61
N LEU A 104 -3.42 5.01 6.38
CA LEU A 104 -2.43 4.34 5.55
C LEU A 104 -2.15 5.17 4.29
N ALA A 105 -0.88 5.40 4.00
CA ALA A 105 -0.43 6.03 2.76
C ALA A 105 0.26 5.02 1.85
N GLY A 106 0.11 5.24 0.54
CA GLY A 106 0.79 4.48 -0.48
C GLY A 106 0.97 5.32 -1.73
N HIS A 107 2.08 5.10 -2.45
CA HIS A 107 2.28 5.71 -3.76
C HIS A 107 1.11 5.37 -4.70
N ARG A 108 0.88 6.26 -5.67
CA ARG A 108 0.04 5.91 -6.82
C ARG A 108 0.95 5.48 -7.95
N SER A 109 1.33 4.20 -7.94
CA SER A 109 2.20 3.64 -8.97
C SER A 109 1.51 3.59 -10.33
N PHE A 110 2.28 3.53 -11.42
CA PHE A 110 1.77 3.12 -12.73
C PHE A 110 1.71 1.59 -12.87
N THR A 111 2.35 0.85 -11.97
CA THR A 111 2.34 -0.61 -11.92
C THR A 111 1.09 -1.13 -11.21
N LYS A 112 0.35 -2.05 -11.86
CA LYS A 112 -0.87 -2.66 -11.29
C LYS A 112 -0.56 -3.55 -10.09
N GLY A 113 -1.39 -3.44 -9.04
CA GLY A 113 -1.32 -4.28 -7.84
C GLY A 113 -0.27 -3.83 -6.81
N LEU A 114 0.57 -2.86 -7.17
CA LEU A 114 1.62 -2.30 -6.30
C LEU A 114 1.22 -0.90 -5.80
N HIS A 115 1.40 -0.68 -4.50
CA HIS A 115 0.86 0.47 -3.76
C HIS A 115 -0.62 0.76 -4.10
N PHE A 116 -1.09 1.99 -3.89
CA PHE A 116 -2.49 2.36 -4.07
C PHE A 116 -2.85 2.76 -5.52
N ASN A 117 -2.23 2.11 -6.51
CA ASN A 117 -2.44 2.42 -7.92
C ASN A 117 -3.91 2.30 -8.35
N ARG A 118 -4.63 1.28 -7.86
CA ARG A 118 -6.06 1.01 -8.14
C ARG A 118 -7.01 1.56 -7.09
N LEU A 119 -6.52 2.32 -6.11
CA LEU A 119 -7.39 2.92 -5.09
C LEU A 119 -8.53 3.81 -5.65
N PRO A 120 -8.38 4.51 -6.80
CA PRO A 120 -9.50 5.21 -7.45
C PRO A 120 -10.68 4.30 -7.81
N GLU A 121 -10.43 3.03 -8.14
CA GLU A 121 -11.45 2.04 -8.52
C GLU A 121 -12.25 1.53 -7.31
N LEU A 122 -11.78 1.77 -6.08
CA LEU A 122 -12.43 1.33 -4.86
C LEU A 122 -13.75 2.08 -4.64
N LYS A 123 -14.86 1.35 -4.71
CA LYS A 123 -16.22 1.88 -4.57
C LYS A 123 -16.65 1.97 -3.10
N GLU A 124 -17.61 2.85 -2.85
CA GLU A 124 -18.35 2.86 -1.59
C GLU A 124 -19.04 1.52 -1.35
N GLY A 125 -19.14 1.11 -0.09
CA GLY A 125 -19.69 -0.19 0.31
C GLY A 125 -18.72 -1.36 0.19
N ALA A 126 -17.57 -1.20 -0.48
CA ALA A 126 -16.55 -2.24 -0.57
C ALA A 126 -15.92 -2.56 0.80
N HIS A 127 -15.41 -3.78 0.95
CA HIS A 127 -14.72 -4.21 2.15
C HIS A 127 -13.21 -4.10 2.03
N VAL A 128 -12.59 -3.64 3.11
CA VAL A 128 -11.14 -3.57 3.31
C VAL A 128 -10.80 -4.32 4.59
N THR A 129 -9.81 -5.20 4.55
CA THR A 129 -9.41 -5.99 5.72
C THR A 129 -7.98 -5.66 6.12
N VAL A 130 -7.78 -5.37 7.40
CA VAL A 130 -6.44 -5.31 8.03
C VAL A 130 -6.24 -6.56 8.88
N THR A 131 -5.25 -7.37 8.51
CA THR A 131 -4.88 -8.58 9.25
C THR A 131 -3.59 -8.32 10.01
N THR A 132 -3.69 -8.34 11.34
CA THR A 132 -2.54 -8.27 12.25
C THR A 132 -2.14 -9.68 12.69
N LYS A 133 -1.22 -9.78 13.64
CA LYS A 133 -0.85 -11.06 14.24
C LYS A 133 -1.98 -11.70 15.03
N SER A 134 -2.76 -10.90 15.75
CA SER A 134 -3.76 -11.38 16.71
C SER A 134 -5.19 -11.22 16.22
N HIS A 135 -5.46 -10.26 15.34
CA HIS A 135 -6.82 -9.93 14.92
C HIS A 135 -6.93 -9.60 13.45
N ARG A 136 -8.13 -9.82 12.91
CA ARG A 136 -8.57 -9.38 11.60
C ARG A 136 -9.67 -8.32 11.76
N TYR A 137 -9.46 -7.16 11.15
CA TYR A 137 -10.37 -6.01 11.21
C TYR A 137 -10.96 -5.76 9.82
N THR A 138 -12.27 -5.84 9.69
CA THR A 138 -12.97 -5.56 8.42
C THR A 138 -13.64 -4.21 8.49
N TYR A 139 -13.35 -3.35 7.51
CA TYR A 139 -13.93 -2.03 7.34
C TYR A 139 -14.83 -2.02 6.10
N LYS A 140 -15.92 -1.25 6.16
CA LYS A 140 -16.76 -0.95 5.00
C LYS A 140 -16.49 0.48 4.55
N MET A 141 -16.14 0.66 3.27
CA MET A 141 -15.86 1.98 2.71
C MET A 141 -17.13 2.83 2.64
N THR A 142 -17.05 4.08 3.06
CA THR A 142 -18.18 5.00 3.21
C THR A 142 -17.96 6.36 2.57
N ALA A 143 -16.72 6.74 2.24
CA ALA A 143 -16.46 8.04 1.64
C ALA A 143 -15.26 8.04 0.69
N SER A 144 -15.30 8.97 -0.27
CA SER A 144 -14.23 9.28 -1.21
C SER A 144 -14.09 10.79 -1.32
N LYS A 145 -12.89 11.33 -1.14
CA LYS A 145 -12.61 12.77 -1.21
C LYS A 145 -11.33 13.04 -1.98
N LEU A 146 -11.30 14.17 -2.68
CA LEU A 146 -10.09 14.72 -3.28
C LEU A 146 -9.74 16.00 -2.51
N VAL A 147 -8.56 16.04 -1.89
CA VAL A 147 -8.17 17.13 -0.99
C VAL A 147 -6.79 17.66 -1.35
N LYS A 148 -6.47 18.87 -0.87
CA LYS A 148 -5.10 19.42 -0.98
C LYS A 148 -4.14 18.64 -0.09
N PRO A 149 -2.85 18.53 -0.43
CA PRO A 149 -1.86 17.86 0.41
C PRO A 149 -1.73 18.45 1.83
N THR A 150 -2.09 19.72 2.00
CA THR A 150 -2.08 20.44 3.28
C THR A 150 -3.34 20.24 4.12
N ASP A 151 -4.38 19.58 3.58
CA ASP A 151 -5.62 19.34 4.31
C ASP A 151 -5.46 18.12 5.25
N VAL A 152 -5.00 18.40 6.46
CA VAL A 152 -4.80 17.40 7.51
C VAL A 152 -6.09 16.99 8.23
N SER A 153 -7.24 17.62 7.92
CA SER A 153 -8.52 17.32 8.58
C SER A 153 -8.97 15.88 8.37
N VAL A 154 -8.54 15.25 7.27
CA VAL A 154 -8.80 13.84 6.94
C VAL A 154 -8.13 12.87 7.91
N LEU A 155 -7.16 13.34 8.70
CA LEU A 155 -6.45 12.58 9.74
C LEU A 155 -7.05 12.79 11.13
N ASN A 156 -8.19 13.47 11.26
CA ASN A 156 -8.84 13.69 12.55
C ASN A 156 -9.05 12.36 13.29
N GLN A 157 -8.64 12.33 14.56
CA GLN A 157 -8.72 11.15 15.43
C GLN A 157 -10.02 11.11 16.24
N ASN A 158 -10.73 12.23 16.40
CA ASN A 158 -12.02 12.27 17.07
C ASN A 158 -13.12 11.73 16.12
N VAL A 159 -13.21 10.41 16.05
CA VAL A 159 -14.18 9.68 15.23
C VAL A 159 -15.21 8.98 16.11
N LYS A 160 -16.47 8.95 15.67
CA LYS A 160 -17.55 8.25 16.38
C LYS A 160 -17.38 6.73 16.37
N GLN A 161 -16.65 6.22 15.37
CA GLN A 161 -16.43 4.80 15.13
C GLN A 161 -15.03 4.63 14.54
N ALA A 162 -14.35 3.54 14.89
CA ALA A 162 -13.03 3.22 14.36
C ALA A 162 -13.04 3.26 12.83
N THR A 163 -12.15 4.07 12.27
CA THR A 163 -12.13 4.46 10.87
C THR A 163 -10.81 4.05 10.25
N ILE A 164 -10.83 3.61 8.99
CA ILE A 164 -9.63 3.47 8.16
C ILE A 164 -9.61 4.57 7.11
N THR A 165 -8.46 5.22 6.93
CA THR A 165 -8.24 6.25 5.90
C THR A 165 -7.11 5.79 4.97
N LEU A 166 -7.42 5.59 3.69
CA LEU A 166 -6.45 5.22 2.65
C LEU A 166 -6.11 6.45 1.81
N ILE A 167 -4.82 6.75 1.66
CA ILE A 167 -4.31 8.00 1.10
C ILE A 167 -3.35 7.71 -0.06
N THR A 168 -3.61 8.32 -1.21
CA THR A 168 -2.68 8.30 -2.34
C THR A 168 -2.66 9.63 -3.10
N CYS A 169 -1.67 9.83 -3.96
CA CYS A 169 -1.56 11.04 -4.80
C CYS A 169 -2.58 11.03 -5.94
N ASP A 170 -3.08 12.20 -6.34
CA ASP A 170 -3.96 12.34 -7.50
C ASP A 170 -3.74 13.70 -8.19
N PRO A 171 -3.61 13.74 -9.54
CA PRO A 171 -3.41 12.60 -10.44
C PRO A 171 -1.98 12.01 -10.28
N PRO A 172 -1.68 10.80 -10.77
CA PRO A 172 -0.41 10.11 -10.48
C PRO A 172 0.83 10.83 -11.04
N GLU A 173 0.67 11.65 -12.09
CA GLU A 173 1.76 12.35 -12.77
C GLU A 173 2.24 13.59 -12.00
N THR A 174 1.31 14.33 -11.40
CA THR A 174 1.59 15.65 -10.80
C THR A 174 1.42 15.69 -9.30
N ALA A 175 0.69 14.73 -8.72
CA ALA A 175 0.45 14.61 -7.28
C ALA A 175 -0.06 15.90 -6.61
N THR A 176 -0.82 16.72 -7.36
CA THR A 176 -1.33 18.03 -6.91
C THR A 176 -2.36 17.91 -5.79
N ASN A 177 -3.07 16.79 -5.73
CA ASN A 177 -4.07 16.46 -4.72
C ASN A 177 -3.77 15.12 -4.04
N ARG A 178 -4.59 14.80 -3.04
CA ARG A 178 -4.65 13.50 -2.39
C ARG A 178 -6.03 12.91 -2.58
N LEU A 179 -6.08 11.70 -3.13
CA LEU A 179 -7.28 10.88 -3.10
C LEU A 179 -7.35 10.19 -1.74
N ILE A 180 -8.49 10.36 -1.08
CA ILE A 180 -8.78 9.84 0.24
C ILE A 180 -9.97 8.89 0.11
N LYS A 181 -9.81 7.65 0.57
CA LYS A 181 -10.91 6.70 0.75
C LYS A 181 -11.05 6.38 2.23
N GLN A 182 -12.24 6.53 2.79
CA GLN A 182 -12.50 6.25 4.20
C GLN A 182 -13.54 5.15 4.37
N GLY A 183 -13.40 4.38 5.45
CA GLY A 183 -14.35 3.35 5.83
C GLY A 183 -14.42 3.16 7.32
N VAL A 184 -15.53 2.60 7.80
CA VAL A 184 -15.78 2.37 9.23
C VAL A 184 -15.68 0.89 9.56
N LEU A 185 -15.19 0.56 10.75
CA LEU A 185 -15.01 -0.81 11.22
C LEU A 185 -16.36 -1.51 11.38
N ILE A 186 -16.55 -2.64 10.71
CA ILE A 186 -17.80 -3.43 10.82
C ILE A 186 -17.61 -4.77 11.52
N LYS A 187 -16.37 -5.28 11.62
CA LYS A 187 -16.10 -6.58 12.24
C LYS A 187 -14.68 -6.66 12.78
N THR A 188 -14.53 -7.23 13.96
CA THR A 188 -13.25 -7.64 14.54
C THR A 188 -13.31 -9.12 14.89
N GLU A 189 -12.31 -9.87 14.45
CA GLU A 189 -12.20 -11.31 14.68
C GLU A 189 -10.83 -11.59 15.31
N SER A 190 -10.81 -12.37 16.38
CA SER A 190 -9.56 -12.97 16.88
C SER A 190 -9.04 -13.97 15.85
N ARG A 191 -7.73 -14.05 15.70
CA ARG A 191 -7.07 -15.01 14.82
C ARG A 191 -6.60 -16.24 15.58
#